data_AF-A0A7X3G9S1-F1
#
_entry.id   AF-A0A7X3G9S1-F1
#
_cell.length_a   1.000
_cell.length_b   1.000
_cell.length_c   1.000
_cell.angle_alpha   90.00
_cell.angle_beta   90.00
_cell.angle_gamma   90.00
#
_symmetry.space_group_name_H-M   'P 1'
#
loop_
_entity.id
_entity.type
_entity.pdbx_description
1 polymer ?
#
loop_
_entity_poly.entity_id
_entity_poly.type
_entity_poly.pdbx_seq_one_letter_code
_entity_poly.pdbx_strand_id
1 'polypeptide(L)' 'MDNASFHPKKMLDQLSISNGHIFLPFPPYSPELNPIEKSWANLKKAVAEYLREGRTIIDAIVYYFEVK' A
#
# COMPACT_ATOMS: atom_id res chain seq x y z
N MET A 1 5.62 6.55 -1.16
CA MET A 1 4.41 7.34 -0.84
C MET A 1 4.08 8.16 -2.07
N ASP A 2 2.80 8.33 -2.39
CA ASP A 2 2.38 9.19 -3.51
C ASP A 2 2.25 10.67 -3.09
N ASN A 3 1.75 11.51 -3.99
CA ASN A 3 1.55 12.94 -3.78
C ASN A 3 0.15 13.31 -3.24
N ALA A 4 -0.56 12.42 -2.55
CA ALA A 4 -1.90 12.74 -2.05
C ALA A 4 -1.89 14.00 -1.16
N SER A 5 -2.87 14.89 -1.36
CA SER A 5 -2.92 16.21 -0.71
C SER A 5 -3.14 16.16 0.80
N PHE A 6 -3.70 15.07 1.31
CA PHE A 6 -3.91 14.85 2.75
C PHE A 6 -2.65 14.36 3.47
N HIS A 7 -1.54 14.09 2.77
CA HIS A 7 -0.27 13.80 3.41
C HIS A 7 0.32 15.08 4.04
N PRO A 8 0.59 15.11 5.36
CA PRO A 8 1.18 16.28 6.01
C PRO A 8 2.68 16.37 5.70
N LYS A 9 3.01 16.68 4.43
CA LYS A 9 4.37 16.59 3.85
C LYS A 9 5.44 17.19 4.76
N LYS A 10 5.24 18.42 5.26
CA LYS A 10 6.21 19.09 6.14
C LYS A 10 6.57 18.29 7.39
N MET A 11 5.58 17.72 8.06
CA MET A 11 5.80 16.94 9.28
C MET A 11 6.45 15.59 8.97
N LEU A 12 6.02 14.94 7.88
CA LEU A 12 6.59 13.69 7.42
C LEU A 12 8.05 13.88 6.98
N ASP A 13 8.37 14.92 6.21
CA ASP A 13 9.73 15.23 5.77
C ASP A 13 10.67 15.40 6.97
N GLN A 14 10.25 16.15 7.99
CA GLN A 14 11.01 16.33 9.22
C GLN A 14 11.27 15.01 9.95
N LEU A 15 10.24 14.18 10.11
CA LEU A 15 10.36 12.89 10.77
C LEU A 15 11.21 11.90 9.96
N SER A 16 11.06 11.87 8.64
CA SER A 16 11.85 11.00 7.78
C SER A 16 13.33 11.38 7.83
N ILE A 17 13.67 12.66 7.70
CA ILE A 17 15.06 13.12 7.76
C ILE A 17 15.69 12.83 9.13
N SER A 18 14.95 13.04 10.23
CA SER A 18 15.47 12.73 11.57
C SER A 18 15.75 11.24 11.79
N ASN A 19 15.11 10.36 11.03
CA ASN A 19 15.32 8.91 11.04
C ASN A 19 16.23 8.43 9.88
N GLY A 20 16.91 9.33 9.16
CA GLY A 20 17.82 8.95 8.07
C GLY A 20 17.14 8.48 6.78
N HIS A 21 15.86 8.82 6.60
CA HIS A 21 15.08 8.52 5.41
C HIS A 21 14.84 9.75 4.54
N ILE A 22 14.68 9.53 3.24
CA ILE A 22 14.32 10.57 2.27
C ILE A 22 13.08 10.16 1.49
N PHE A 23 12.20 11.12 1.23
CA PHE A 23 11.09 10.90 0.29
C PHE A 23 11.59 10.96 -1.14
N LEU A 24 11.24 9.93 -1.91
CA LEU A 24 11.51 9.93 -3.35
C LEU A 24 10.50 10.85 -4.06
N PRO A 25 10.96 11.76 -4.93
CA PRO A 25 10.05 12.55 -5.75
C PRO A 25 9.29 11.61 -6.67
N PHE A 26 7.97 11.78 -6.73
CA PHE A 26 7.08 10.94 -7.51
C PHE A 26 6.34 11.79 -8.54
N PRO A 27 6.27 11.39 -9.82
CA PRO A 27 5.50 12.15 -10.80
C PRO A 27 3.98 12.03 -10.55
N PRO A 28 3.19 13.07 -10.88
CA PRO A 28 1.74 13.01 -10.78
C PRO A 28 1.16 11.93 -11.71
N TYR A 29 0.11 11.25 -11.27
CA TYR A 29 -0.65 10.28 -12.06
C TYR A 29 0.17 9.12 -12.65
N SER A 30 1.26 8.71 -11.99
CA SER A 30 2.10 7.59 -12.41
C SER A 30 1.98 6.36 -11.48
N PRO A 31 0.80 5.74 -11.35
CA PRO A 31 0.63 4.56 -10.50
C PRO A 31 1.54 3.40 -10.92
N GLU A 32 1.88 3.28 -12.21
CA GLU A 32 2.78 2.27 -12.74
C GLU A 32 4.19 2.32 -12.14
N LEU A 33 4.61 3.47 -11.62
CA LEU A 33 5.91 3.65 -10.97
C LEU A 33 5.87 3.32 -9.47
N ASN A 34 4.70 3.06 -8.89
CA ASN A 34 4.55 2.76 -7.46
C ASN A 34 4.49 1.24 -7.27
N PRO A 35 5.54 0.60 -6.70
CA PRO A 35 5.60 -0.86 -6.58
C PRO A 35 4.44 -1.46 -5.78
N ILE A 36 3.81 -0.67 -4.90
CA ILE A 36 2.66 -1.14 -4.11
C ILE A 36 1.46 -1.51 -4.98
N GLU A 37 1.30 -0.93 -6.17
CA GLU A 37 0.17 -1.24 -7.06
C GLU A 37 0.17 -2.71 -7.50
N LYS A 38 1.36 -3.27 -7.74
CA LYS A 38 1.51 -4.71 -8.04
C LYS A 38 1.10 -5.56 -6.84
N SER A 39 1.42 -5.11 -5.63
CA SER A 39 1.02 -5.80 -4.39
C SER A 39 -0.49 -5.75 -4.20
N TRP A 40 -1.13 -4.61 -4.47
CA TRP A 40 -2.60 -4.47 -4.44
C TRP A 40 -3.29 -5.37 -5.47
N ALA A 41 -2.73 -5.52 -6.67
CA ALA A 41 -3.28 -6.43 -7.67
C ALA A 41 -3.31 -7.89 -7.16
N ASN A 42 -2.21 -8.35 -6.56
CA ASN A 42 -2.10 -9.69 -6.00
C ASN A 42 -3.06 -9.90 -4.80
N LEU A 43 -3.11 -8.94 -3.88
CA LEU A 43 -3.99 -9.00 -2.72
C LEU A 43 -5.46 -9.03 -3.14
N LYS A 44 -5.89 -8.15 -4.05
CA LYS A 44 -7.27 -8.11 -4.54
C LYS A 44 -7.69 -9.44 -5.16
N LYS A 45 -6.80 -10.10 -5.92
CA LYS A 45 -7.08 -11.42 -6.50
C LYS A 45 -7.31 -12.47 -5.40
N ALA A 46 -6.41 -12.56 -4.43
CA ALA A 46 -6.52 -13.53 -3.35
C ALA A 46 -7.76 -13.31 -2.48
N VAL A 47 -8.05 -12.04 -2.15
CA VAL A 47 -9.26 -11.67 -1.43
C VAL A 47 -10.52 -12.06 -2.21
N ALA A 48 -10.58 -11.74 -3.50
CA ALA A 48 -11.74 -12.08 -4.32
C ALA A 48 -11.98 -13.60 -4.41
N GLU A 49 -10.91 -14.41 -4.44
CA GLU A 49 -11.01 -15.87 -4.39
C GLU A 49 -11.51 -16.36 -3.03
N TYR A 50 -10.96 -15.82 -1.94
CA TYR A 50 -11.31 -16.20 -0.58
C TYR A 50 -12.75 -15.85 -0.19
N LEU A 51 -13.24 -14.68 -0.63
CA LEU A 51 -14.60 -14.23 -0.34
C LEU A 51 -15.69 -15.07 -1.05
N ARG A 52 -15.36 -15.82 -2.11
CA ARG A 52 -16.32 -16.71 -2.77
C ARG A 52 -16.80 -17.84 -1.85
N GLU A 53 -16.05 -18.16 -0.81
CA GLU A 53 -16.39 -19.18 0.18
C GLU A 53 -17.27 -18.63 1.32
N GLY A 54 -17.77 -17.40 1.20
CA GLY A 54 -18.65 -16.77 2.21
C GLY A 54 -17.91 -16.31 3.48
N ARG A 55 -16.58 -16.19 3.41
CA ARG A 55 -15.74 -15.73 4.53
C ARG A 55 -15.59 -14.21 4.57
N THR A 56 -14.99 -13.68 5.64
CA THR A 56 -14.85 -12.24 5.82
C THR A 56 -13.63 -11.66 5.12
N ILE A 57 -13.66 -10.35 4.86
CA ILE A 57 -12.52 -9.60 4.32
C ILE A 57 -11.31 -9.65 5.25
N ILE A 58 -11.53 -9.65 6.56
CA ILE A 58 -10.47 -9.66 7.57
C ILE A 58 -9.73 -11.00 7.50
N ASP A 59 -10.46 -12.10 7.50
CA ASP A 59 -9.87 -13.44 7.41
C ASP A 59 -9.10 -13.61 6.09
N ALA A 60 -9.59 -13.03 4.99
CA ALA A 60 -8.91 -13.06 3.70
C ALA A 60 -7.56 -12.32 3.73
N ILE A 61 -7.50 -11.18 4.43
CA ILE A 61 -6.27 -10.39 4.61
C ILE A 61 -5.29 -11.15 5.50
N VAL A 62 -5.74 -11.66 6.65
CA VAL A 62 -4.92 -12.46 7.56
C VAL A 62 -4.35 -13.67 6.84
N TYR A 63 -5.20 -14.42 6.13
CA TYR A 63 -4.77 -15.56 5.33
C TYR A 63 -3.71 -15.19 4.28
N TYR A 64 -3.89 -14.07 3.57
CA TYR A 64 -2.94 -13.64 2.53
C TYR A 64 -1.55 -13.29 3.09
N PHE A 65 -1.47 -12.73 4.29
CA PHE A 65 -0.20 -12.28 4.88
C PHE A 65 0.44 -13.31 5.83
N GLU A 66 -0.32 -14.26 6.39
CA GLU A 66 0.19 -15.22 7.38
C GLU A 66 0.33 -16.65 6.86
N VAL A 67 -0.50 -17.06 5.89
CA VAL A 67 -0.59 -18.47 5.45
C VAL A 67 0.09 -18.69 4.09
N LYS A 68 0.35 -17.61 3.35
CA LYS A 68 1.19 -17.62 2.16
C LYS A 68 2.65 -17.31 2.48
#